data_AF-A0A7S4M295-F1
#
_entry.id   AF-A0A7S4M295-F1
#
_cell.length_a   1.000
_cell.length_b   1.000
_cell.length_c   1.000
_cell.angle_alpha   90.00
_cell.angle_beta   90.00
_cell.angle_gamma   90.00
#
_symmetry.space_group_name_H-M   'P 1'
#
loop_
_entity.id
_entity.type
_entity.pdbx_description
1 polymer ?
#
loop_
_entity_poly.entity_id
_entity_poly.type
_entity_poly.pdbx_seq_one_letter_code
_entity_poly.pdbx_strand_id
1 'polypeptide(L)'
;EKPRQILSGLAQHMKLEEVQGAMVVIIANLKTRKIGGIESQGMVLCAGNADKSCLGFVTPPAGAAPGERVMFEGFDGPPEAPTKMDKKKGWETIQPELRTTADGVCCWKELPFTLASGACTASVKGGNIS
;
A
#
# COMPACT_ATOMS: atom_id res chain seq x y z
N GLU A 1 -3.64 15.94 14.25
CA GLU A 1 -3.65 14.52 13.82
C GLU A 1 -2.75 13.71 14.74
N LYS A 2 -2.98 12.40 14.87
CA LYS A 2 -2.10 11.50 15.64
C LYS A 2 -1.48 10.48 14.68
N PRO A 3 -0.18 10.14 14.84
CA PRO A 3 0.42 9.05 14.08
C PRO A 3 -0.38 7.76 14.23
N ARG A 4 -0.52 7.00 13.14
CA ARG A 4 -1.19 5.70 13.15
C ARG A 4 -0.22 4.61 13.57
N GLN A 5 -0.70 3.68 14.36
CA GLN A 5 0.06 2.47 14.67
C GLN A 5 -0.26 1.40 13.61
N ILE A 6 0.75 0.95 12.87
CA ILE A 6 0.59 -0.10 11.85
C ILE A 6 1.64 -1.18 12.12
N LEU A 7 1.18 -2.43 12.17
CA LEU A 7 2.04 -3.59 12.31
C LEU A 7 2.21 -4.24 10.94
N SER A 8 3.44 -4.60 10.60
CA SER A 8 3.77 -5.21 9.31
C SER A 8 4.83 -6.29 9.48
N GLY A 9 4.65 -7.42 8.78
CA GLY A 9 5.53 -8.58 8.85
C GLY A 9 6.80 -8.42 7.99
N LEU A 10 7.50 -7.28 8.10
CA LEU A 10 8.62 -6.93 7.21
C LEU A 10 9.99 -7.34 7.75
N ALA A 11 10.06 -7.77 9.01
CA ALA A 11 11.33 -8.03 9.70
C ALA A 11 12.23 -9.08 9.03
N GLN A 12 11.65 -10.02 8.25
CA GLN A 12 12.41 -11.03 7.52
C GLN A 12 12.89 -10.55 6.14
N HIS A 13 12.37 -9.43 5.66
CA HIS A 13 12.56 -8.97 4.28
C HIS A 13 13.27 -7.62 4.17
N MET A 14 13.20 -6.79 5.20
CA MET A 14 13.76 -5.43 5.20
C MET A 14 14.52 -5.17 6.49
N LYS A 15 15.64 -4.45 6.35
CA LYS A 15 16.42 -3.99 7.49
C LYS A 15 15.77 -2.77 8.13
N LEU A 16 16.07 -2.54 9.40
CA LEU A 16 15.52 -1.40 10.14
C LEU A 16 15.88 -0.05 9.49
N GLU A 17 17.09 0.07 8.92
CA GLU A 17 17.52 1.31 8.28
C GLU A 17 16.72 1.62 7.01
N GLU A 18 16.19 0.60 6.33
CA GLU A 18 15.37 0.76 5.12
C GLU A 18 13.93 1.17 5.46
N VAL A 19 13.48 0.90 6.68
CA VAL A 19 12.13 1.24 7.16
C VAL A 19 12.12 2.64 7.79
N GLN A 20 13.19 3.02 8.49
CA GLN A 20 13.27 4.31 9.17
C GLN A 20 13.33 5.45 8.15
N GLY A 21 12.37 6.39 8.25
CA GLY A 21 12.28 7.54 7.36
C GLY A 21 11.75 7.24 5.95
N ALA A 22 11.38 5.98 5.67
CA ALA A 22 10.80 5.60 4.39
C ALA A 22 9.40 6.20 4.20
N MET A 23 9.15 6.74 3.01
CA MET A 23 7.81 7.11 2.58
C MET A 23 7.09 5.88 2.02
N VAL A 24 5.88 5.65 2.51
CA VAL A 24 5.09 4.45 2.19
C VAL A 24 3.67 4.80 1.82
N VAL A 25 3.05 3.94 1.01
CA VAL A 25 1.60 3.97 0.78
C VAL A 25 0.92 2.98 1.72
N ILE A 26 -0.16 3.42 2.35
CA ILE A 26 -0.93 2.60 3.30
C ILE A 26 -2.40 2.52 2.90
N ILE A 27 -3.06 1.45 3.33
CA ILE A 27 -4.52 1.37 3.34
C ILE A 27 -5.04 1.88 4.68
N ALA A 28 -5.65 3.06 4.65
CA ALA A 28 -6.04 3.80 5.86
C ALA A 28 -7.49 3.55 6.32
N ASN A 29 -8.34 2.92 5.49
CA ASN A 29 -9.76 2.69 5.77
C ASN A 29 -10.09 1.22 6.10
N LEU A 30 -9.10 0.44 6.55
CA LEU A 30 -9.33 -0.89 7.09
C LEU A 30 -9.86 -0.80 8.52
N LYS A 31 -10.65 -1.80 8.92
CA LYS A 31 -11.04 -1.99 10.31
C LYS A 31 -9.80 -2.31 11.14
N THR A 32 -9.63 -1.64 12.28
CA THR A 32 -8.54 -1.94 13.22
C THR A 32 -8.54 -3.42 13.61
N ARG A 33 -7.37 -4.05 13.55
CA ARG A 33 -7.18 -5.47 13.93
C ARG A 33 -6.08 -5.58 14.97
N LYS A 34 -6.20 -6.57 15.86
CA LYS A 34 -5.13 -6.91 16.82
C LYS A 34 -4.22 -7.96 16.21
N ILE A 35 -2.92 -7.68 16.17
CA ILE A 35 -1.87 -8.59 15.71
C ILE A 35 -0.91 -8.79 16.88
N GLY A 36 -0.81 -10.02 17.39
CA GLY A 36 0.00 -10.30 18.58
C GLY A 36 -0.43 -9.51 19.83
N GLY A 37 -1.73 -9.19 19.96
CA GLY A 37 -2.27 -8.40 21.07
C GLY A 37 -2.16 -6.87 20.89
N ILE A 38 -1.43 -6.40 19.87
CA ILE A 38 -1.20 -4.98 19.59
C ILE A 38 -2.13 -4.52 18.46
N GLU A 39 -2.71 -3.32 18.57
CA GLU A 39 -3.62 -2.78 17.56
C GLU A 39 -2.88 -2.26 16.31
N SER A 40 -3.34 -2.67 15.13
CA SER A 40 -2.90 -2.16 13.82
C SER A 40 -4.05 -1.42 13.15
N GLN A 41 -3.80 -0.17 12.75
CA GLN A 41 -4.77 0.80 12.22
C GLN A 41 -4.61 1.03 10.71
N GLY A 42 -4.17 0.00 10.00
CA GLY A 42 -3.96 0.03 8.56
C GLY A 42 -3.04 -1.11 8.11
N MET A 43 -2.59 -0.99 6.87
CA MET A 43 -1.66 -1.92 6.24
C MET A 43 -0.74 -1.15 5.31
N VAL A 44 0.56 -1.40 5.39
CA VAL A 44 1.56 -0.86 4.46
C VAL A 44 1.54 -1.71 3.19
N LEU A 45 1.54 -1.06 2.02
CA LEU A 45 1.59 -1.75 0.74
C LEU A 45 3.04 -2.03 0.34
N CYS A 46 3.30 -3.28 -0.04
CA CYS A 46 4.58 -3.72 -0.57
C CYS A 46 4.37 -4.46 -1.89
N ALA A 47 5.29 -4.28 -2.83
CA ALA A 47 5.38 -5.11 -4.01
C ALA A 47 6.31 -6.29 -3.75
N GLY A 48 5.90 -7.49 -4.17
CA GLY A 48 6.68 -8.72 -4.06
C GLY A 48 6.68 -9.52 -5.35
N ASN A 49 7.75 -10.26 -5.58
CA ASN A 49 7.80 -11.24 -6.66
C ASN A 49 6.91 -12.46 -6.35
N ALA A 50 6.71 -13.33 -7.34
CA ALA A 50 5.78 -14.46 -7.24
C ALA A 50 6.09 -15.42 -6.07
N ASP A 51 7.37 -15.61 -5.75
CA ASP A 51 7.83 -16.46 -4.64
C ASP A 51 7.98 -15.71 -3.31
N LYS A 52 7.69 -14.40 -3.27
CA LYS A 52 7.83 -13.51 -2.11
C LYS A 52 9.25 -13.50 -1.50
N SER A 53 10.26 -13.88 -2.26
CA SER A 53 11.66 -13.81 -1.81
C SER A 53 12.16 -12.36 -1.72
N CYS A 54 11.61 -11.47 -2.53
CA CYS A 54 11.93 -10.04 -2.53
C CYS A 54 10.66 -9.21 -2.27
N LEU A 55 10.73 -8.30 -1.31
CA LEU A 55 9.70 -7.30 -1.04
C LEU A 55 10.30 -5.89 -1.12
N GLY A 56 9.56 -4.97 -1.71
CA GLY A 56 9.87 -3.54 -1.74
C GLY A 56 8.65 -2.72 -1.37
N PHE A 57 8.83 -1.57 -0.73
CA PHE A 57 7.71 -0.67 -0.46
C PHE A 57 7.07 -0.16 -1.75
N VAL A 58 5.76 0.06 -1.70
CA VAL A 58 5.12 0.99 -2.62
C VAL A 58 5.48 2.40 -2.16
N THR A 59 6.35 3.05 -2.92
CA THR A 59 6.92 4.36 -2.62
C THR A 59 6.18 5.43 -3.41
N PRO A 60 5.69 6.50 -2.76
CA PRO A 60 5.10 7.62 -3.47
C PRO A 60 6.17 8.42 -4.24
N PRO A 61 5.80 9.16 -5.30
CA PRO A 61 6.68 10.08 -6.00
C PRO A 61 7.34 11.11 -5.07
N ALA A 62 8.51 11.61 -5.49
CA ALA A 62 9.22 12.66 -4.78
C ALA A 62 8.34 13.91 -4.62
N GLY A 63 8.28 14.46 -3.40
CA GLY A 63 7.46 15.62 -3.08
C GLY A 63 6.03 15.32 -2.62
N ALA A 64 5.61 14.05 -2.59
CA ALA A 64 4.35 13.66 -1.95
C ALA A 64 4.36 13.96 -0.44
N ALA A 65 3.24 14.46 0.08
CA ALA A 65 3.10 14.77 1.50
C ALA A 65 2.44 13.61 2.27
N PRO A 66 2.81 13.35 3.53
CA PRO A 66 2.07 12.41 4.37
C PRO A 66 0.59 12.78 4.47
N GLY A 67 -0.29 11.81 4.21
CA GLY A 67 -1.75 12.00 4.22
C GLY A 67 -2.35 12.33 2.87
N GLU A 68 -1.53 12.56 1.83
CA GLU A 68 -2.04 12.71 0.46
C GLU A 68 -2.72 11.42 -0.02
N ARG A 69 -3.85 11.57 -0.70
CA ARG A 69 -4.67 10.45 -1.14
C ARG A 69 -4.22 9.97 -2.52
N VAL A 70 -3.89 8.68 -2.61
CA VAL A 70 -3.68 7.99 -3.90
C VAL A 70 -5.01 7.90 -4.64
N MET A 71 -5.01 8.37 -5.89
CA MET A 71 -6.15 8.42 -6.79
C MET A 71 -5.95 7.47 -7.98
N PHE A 72 -7.08 7.08 -8.57
CA PHE A 72 -7.14 6.27 -9.79
C PHE A 72 -8.05 6.98 -10.77
N GLU A 73 -7.64 7.08 -12.03
CA GLU A 73 -8.42 7.79 -13.06
C GLU A 73 -9.84 7.23 -13.17
N GLY A 74 -10.84 8.12 -13.12
CA GLY A 74 -12.26 7.76 -13.13
C GLY A 74 -12.85 7.35 -11.78
N PHE A 75 -12.09 7.41 -10.68
CA PHE A 75 -12.52 7.04 -9.33
C PHE A 75 -12.32 8.16 -8.30
N ASP A 76 -13.09 9.25 -8.45
CA ASP A 76 -12.99 10.44 -7.57
C ASP A 76 -13.87 10.38 -6.32
N GLY A 77 -14.61 9.29 -6.13
CA GLY A 77 -15.52 9.11 -4.99
C GLY A 77 -14.80 9.10 -3.63
N PRO A 78 -15.50 9.37 -2.52
CA PRO A 78 -14.92 9.28 -1.18
C PRO A 78 -14.50 7.83 -0.85
N PRO A 79 -13.52 7.63 0.05
CA PRO A 79 -13.15 6.28 0.50
C PRO A 79 -14.35 5.58 1.15
N GLU A 80 -14.48 4.28 0.91
CA GLU A 80 -15.52 3.48 1.56
C GLU A 80 -15.28 3.37 3.07
N ALA A 81 -16.37 3.29 3.83
CA ALA A 81 -16.32 3.13 5.28
C ALA A 81 -15.66 1.80 5.68
N PRO A 82 -14.93 1.74 6.81
CA PRO A 82 -14.26 0.50 7.25
C PRO A 82 -15.19 -0.71 7.40
N THR A 83 -16.45 -0.47 7.80
CA THR A 83 -17.48 -1.52 7.91
C THR A 83 -17.84 -2.14 6.57
N LYS A 84 -17.84 -1.36 5.49
CA LYS A 84 -18.09 -1.86 4.14
C LYS A 84 -16.87 -2.61 3.60
N MET A 85 -15.66 -2.12 3.87
CA MET A 85 -14.43 -2.83 3.49
C MET A 85 -14.39 -4.24 4.09
N ASP A 86 -14.76 -4.38 5.37
CA ASP A 86 -14.82 -5.67 6.08
C ASP A 86 -15.95 -6.57 5.54
N LYS A 87 -17.18 -6.04 5.40
CA LYS A 87 -18.34 -6.82 4.95
C LYS A 87 -18.23 -7.30 3.51
N LYS A 88 -17.64 -6.49 2.62
CA LYS A 88 -17.50 -6.81 1.20
C LYS A 88 -16.19 -7.52 0.85
N LYS A 89 -15.33 -7.78 1.83
CA LYS A 89 -13.96 -8.27 1.58
C LYS A 89 -13.27 -7.41 0.51
N GLY A 90 -13.36 -6.09 0.68
CA GLY A 90 -13.01 -5.12 -0.35
C GLY A 90 -11.53 -5.22 -0.73
N TRP A 91 -10.66 -5.40 0.28
CA TRP A 91 -9.24 -5.60 0.05
C TRP A 91 -8.96 -6.91 -0.70
N GLU A 92 -9.54 -8.02 -0.25
CA GLU A 92 -9.34 -9.34 -0.85
C GLU A 92 -9.87 -9.41 -2.30
N THR A 93 -10.81 -8.53 -2.65
CA THR A 93 -11.34 -8.40 -4.02
C THR A 93 -10.40 -7.58 -4.91
N ILE A 94 -9.81 -6.50 -4.38
CA ILE A 94 -8.96 -5.58 -5.14
C ILE A 94 -7.52 -6.08 -5.26
N GLN A 95 -6.99 -6.70 -4.21
CA GLN A 95 -5.59 -7.10 -4.09
C GLN A 95 -5.08 -7.99 -5.25
N PRO A 96 -5.84 -8.96 -5.78
CA PRO A 96 -5.42 -9.75 -6.95
C PRO A 96 -5.22 -8.93 -8.23
N GLU A 97 -5.80 -7.73 -8.30
CA GLU A 97 -5.72 -6.83 -9.45
C GLU A 97 -4.59 -5.80 -9.30
N LEU A 98 -3.88 -5.78 -8.16
CA LEU A 98 -2.78 -4.86 -7.89
C LEU A 98 -1.44 -5.47 -8.28
N ARG A 99 -0.67 -4.74 -9.09
CA ARG A 99 0.62 -5.22 -9.59
C ARG A 99 1.58 -4.07 -9.90
N THR A 100 2.85 -4.40 -10.09
CA THR A 100 3.82 -3.47 -10.66
C THR A 100 4.05 -3.75 -12.15
N THR A 101 4.26 -2.69 -12.94
CA THR A 101 4.63 -2.81 -14.35
C THR A 101 6.08 -3.25 -14.52
N ALA A 102 6.52 -3.45 -15.78
CA ALA A 102 7.92 -3.71 -16.11
C ALA A 102 8.86 -2.56 -15.69
N ASP A 103 8.34 -1.34 -15.58
CA ASP A 103 9.07 -0.16 -15.13
C ASP A 103 9.00 0.06 -13.61
N GLY A 104 8.22 -0.77 -12.90
CA GLY A 104 8.04 -0.67 -11.45
C GLY A 104 6.92 0.29 -11.04
N VAL A 105 6.10 0.78 -11.97
CA VAL A 105 4.93 1.61 -11.65
C VAL A 105 3.86 0.74 -11.00
N CYS A 106 3.31 1.19 -9.87
CA CYS A 106 2.24 0.48 -9.16
C CYS A 106 0.89 0.77 -9.82
N CYS A 107 0.17 -0.28 -10.20
CA CYS A 107 -1.11 -0.16 -10.89
C CYS A 107 -2.19 -1.04 -10.24
N TRP A 108 -3.42 -0.55 -10.28
CA TRP A 108 -4.62 -1.36 -10.14
C TRP A 108 -5.16 -1.62 -11.55
N LYS A 109 -5.13 -2.88 -12.00
CA LYS A 109 -5.28 -3.21 -13.43
C LYS A 109 -4.27 -2.40 -14.25
N GLU A 110 -4.74 -1.58 -15.19
CA GLU A 110 -3.91 -0.68 -15.99
C GLU A 110 -3.78 0.73 -15.37
N LEU A 111 -4.51 1.04 -14.29
CA LEU A 111 -4.59 2.38 -13.72
C LEU A 111 -3.45 2.61 -12.70
N PRO A 112 -2.56 3.59 -12.92
CA PRO A 112 -1.49 3.89 -11.98
C PRO A 112 -1.99 4.47 -10.66
N PHE A 113 -1.29 4.15 -9.58
CA PHE A 113 -1.45 4.78 -8.28
C PHE A 113 -0.94 6.21 -8.39
N THR A 114 -1.85 7.18 -8.48
CA THR A 114 -1.49 8.56 -8.85
C THR A 114 -1.65 9.51 -7.67
N LEU A 115 -0.66 10.36 -7.46
CA LEU A 115 -0.65 11.53 -6.59
C LEU A 115 -0.47 12.79 -7.44
N ALA A 116 -0.65 13.97 -6.84
CA ALA A 116 -0.45 15.23 -7.56
C ALA A 116 0.99 15.39 -8.08
N SER A 117 1.96 14.77 -7.40
CA SER A 117 3.38 14.77 -7.74
C SER A 117 3.82 13.64 -8.68
N GLY A 118 2.93 12.71 -9.06
CA GLY A 118 3.22 11.64 -10.01
C GLY A 118 2.70 10.26 -9.61
N ALA A 119 3.23 9.21 -10.24
CA ALA A 119 2.82 7.82 -9.97
C ALA A 119 3.68 7.17 -8.88
N CYS A 120 3.06 6.35 -8.03
CA CYS A 120 3.78 5.51 -7.07
C CYS A 120 4.53 4.38 -7.78
N THR A 121 5.70 4.04 -7.24
CA THR A 121 6.58 3.01 -7.79
C THR A 121 7.07 2.04 -6.72
N ALA A 122 7.55 0.88 -7.11
CA ALA A 122 8.27 -0.03 -6.23
C ALA A 122 9.52 -0.58 -6.92
N SER A 123 10.49 -1.03 -6.13
CA SER A 123 11.73 -1.65 -6.63
C SER A 123 11.49 -2.99 -7.32
N VAL A 124 10.41 -3.70 -6.94
CA VAL A 124 10.03 -4.98 -7.54
C VAL A 124 9.21 -4.73 -8.80
N LYS A 125 9.73 -5.17 -9.96
CA LYS A 125 9.10 -5.04 -11.29
C LYS A 125 8.33 -6.29 -11.67
N GLY A 126 7.14 -6.13 -12.27
CA GLY A 126 6.29 -7.27 -12.66
C GLY A 126 5.79 -8.12 -11.49
N GLY A 127 5.74 -7.56 -10.29
CA GLY A 127 5.34 -8.23 -9.05
C GLY A 127 3.89 -7.98 -8.68
N ASN A 128 3.43 -8.68 -7.63
CA ASN A 128 2.12 -8.46 -7.02
C ASN A 128 2.25 -7.47 -5.86
N ILE A 129 1.20 -6.68 -5.61
CA ILE A 129 1.15 -5.77 -4.46
C ILE A 129 0.30 -6.40 -3.35
N SER A 130 0.78 -6.35 -2.11
CA SER A 130 0.11 -6.86 -0.91
C SER A 130 0.38 -6.02 0.33
#